data_AF-A0A2W5DN96-F1
#
_entry.id   AF-A0A2W5DN96-F1
#
_cell.length_a   1.000
_cell.length_b   1.000
_cell.length_c   1.000
_cell.angle_alpha   90.00
_cell.angle_beta   90.00
_cell.angle_gamma   90.00
#
_symmetry.space_group_name_H-M   'P 1'
#
loop_
_entity.id
_entity.type
_entity.pdbx_description
1 polymer ?
#
loop_
_entity_poly.entity_id
_entity_poly.type
_entity_poly.pdbx_seq_one_letter_code
_entity_poly.pdbx_strand_id
1 'polypeptide(L)'
;MKRSFRLRALLAVSAVSSGLAASEASADAILNPGNGHYYEAVWVAGGITWGDAAAAAVAAGGFLATPMNESENAFVFALVDSASFFTPVSVNNDIVGPWLGIYSSADAPRSFSYVTGAALGSYAPWGPNQPDTWGGGAQGVTYYAGISRGPTWGDMTQTGSAGFSLPLGYVIEYTTAPVPEPAAALLMLAGVAALGVRRAQARPSA
;
A
#
# COMPACT_ATOMS: atom_id res chain seq x y z
N MET A 1 -52.63 -25.51 -47.40
CA MET A 1 -51.30 -25.17 -47.95
C MET A 1 -50.74 -24.00 -47.15
N LYS A 2 -49.61 -24.21 -46.43
CA LYS A 2 -48.71 -23.21 -45.80
C LYS A 2 -49.27 -22.48 -44.55
N ARG A 3 -48.57 -22.27 -43.42
CA ARG A 3 -47.24 -22.62 -42.90
C ARG A 3 -47.29 -22.47 -41.36
N SER A 4 -46.68 -23.39 -40.63
CA SER A 4 -46.41 -23.32 -39.19
C SER A 4 -45.33 -22.27 -38.88
N PHE A 5 -45.51 -21.47 -37.83
CA PHE A 5 -44.44 -20.69 -37.21
C PHE A 5 -44.28 -21.14 -35.75
N ARG A 6 -43.13 -21.75 -35.43
CA ARG A 6 -42.72 -22.05 -34.04
C ARG A 6 -41.90 -20.86 -33.55
N LEU A 7 -42.37 -20.14 -32.53
CA LEU A 7 -41.55 -19.16 -31.83
C LEU A 7 -40.67 -19.89 -30.82
N ARG A 8 -39.36 -19.95 -31.08
CA ARG A 8 -38.36 -20.37 -30.09
C ARG A 8 -38.08 -19.18 -29.19
N ALA A 9 -38.42 -19.28 -27.91
CA ALA A 9 -37.97 -18.33 -26.90
C ALA A 9 -36.45 -18.49 -26.76
N LEU A 10 -35.68 -17.49 -27.21
CA LEU A 10 -34.26 -17.38 -26.91
C LEU A 10 -34.12 -16.94 -25.44
N LEU A 11 -33.50 -17.79 -24.62
CA LEU A 11 -32.91 -17.38 -23.35
C LEU A 11 -31.77 -16.40 -23.64
N ALA A 12 -31.91 -15.15 -23.20
CA ALA A 12 -30.78 -14.23 -23.11
C ALA A 12 -29.97 -14.62 -21.86
N VAL A 13 -28.83 -15.30 -22.07
CA VAL A 13 -27.83 -15.48 -21.01
C VAL A 13 -27.04 -14.18 -20.94
N SER A 14 -27.31 -13.37 -19.92
CA SER A 14 -26.49 -12.20 -19.60
C SER A 14 -25.12 -12.69 -19.14
N ALA A 15 -24.09 -12.47 -19.95
CA ALA A 15 -22.71 -12.64 -19.52
C ALA A 15 -22.41 -11.58 -18.45
N VAL A 16 -22.28 -12.00 -17.20
CA VAL A 16 -21.65 -11.18 -16.16
C VAL A 16 -20.17 -11.16 -16.50
N SER A 17 -19.69 -10.05 -17.04
CA SER A 17 -18.27 -9.81 -17.23
C SER A 17 -17.63 -9.70 -15.84
N SER A 18 -16.98 -10.77 -15.39
CA SER A 18 -16.08 -10.73 -14.24
C SER A 18 -14.90 -9.83 -14.62
N GLY A 19 -14.94 -8.58 -14.17
CA GLY A 19 -13.78 -7.71 -14.21
C GLY A 19 -12.68 -8.33 -13.35
N LEU A 20 -11.63 -8.84 -13.98
CA LEU A 20 -10.37 -9.06 -13.28
C LEU A 20 -9.87 -7.68 -12.85
N ALA A 21 -10.02 -7.36 -11.56
CA ALA A 21 -9.15 -6.39 -10.95
C ALA A 21 -7.73 -6.92 -11.12
N ALA A 22 -6.86 -6.14 -11.76
CA ALA A 22 -5.45 -6.44 -11.79
C ALA A 22 -4.96 -6.47 -10.34
N SER A 23 -4.55 -7.63 -9.84
CA SER A 23 -3.81 -7.68 -8.60
C SER A 23 -2.45 -7.05 -8.87
N GLU A 24 -2.17 -5.92 -8.23
CA GLU A 24 -0.79 -5.44 -8.17
C GLU A 24 0.06 -6.56 -7.54
N ALA A 25 1.21 -6.84 -8.14
CA ALA A 25 2.09 -7.89 -7.66
C ALA A 25 2.64 -7.48 -6.29
N SER A 26 2.01 -7.96 -5.23
CA SER A 26 2.44 -7.81 -3.84
C SER A 26 3.16 -9.10 -3.42
N ALA A 27 4.34 -8.96 -2.83
CA ALA A 27 5.05 -10.05 -2.17
C ALA A 27 4.39 -10.35 -0.81
N ASP A 28 4.41 -11.61 -0.36
CA ASP A 28 3.89 -11.97 0.96
C ASP A 28 4.53 -11.10 2.06
N ALA A 29 3.71 -10.56 2.96
CA ALA A 29 4.19 -9.75 4.08
C ALA A 29 5.14 -10.56 4.99
N ILE A 30 6.25 -9.95 5.39
CA ILE A 30 7.34 -10.59 6.11
C ILE A 30 7.28 -10.21 7.59
N LEU A 31 7.28 -11.21 8.47
CA LEU A 31 7.34 -11.03 9.92
C LEU A 31 8.70 -10.44 10.35
N ASN A 32 8.66 -9.33 11.07
CA ASN A 32 9.79 -8.84 11.86
C ASN A 32 9.75 -9.47 13.26
N PRO A 33 10.68 -10.38 13.62
CA PRO A 33 10.68 -11.02 14.93
C PRO A 33 10.99 -10.06 16.09
N GLY A 34 11.54 -8.88 15.80
CA GLY A 34 11.91 -7.89 16.82
C GLY A 34 10.71 -7.17 17.44
N ASN A 35 9.61 -6.99 16.70
CA ASN A 35 8.40 -6.32 17.17
C ASN A 35 7.12 -7.14 16.97
N GLY A 36 7.17 -8.25 16.23
CA GLY A 36 6.02 -9.11 15.95
C GLY A 36 5.09 -8.58 14.85
N HIS A 37 5.45 -7.48 14.18
CA HIS A 37 4.69 -6.91 13.08
C HIS A 37 5.10 -7.52 11.73
N TYR A 38 4.24 -7.39 10.73
CA TYR A 38 4.50 -7.84 9.37
C TYR A 38 4.68 -6.65 8.45
N TYR A 39 5.53 -6.79 7.44
CA TYR A 39 5.85 -5.71 6.53
C TYR A 39 5.79 -6.15 5.08
N GLU A 40 5.29 -5.28 4.22
CA GLU A 40 5.13 -5.55 2.80
C GLU A 40 5.63 -4.35 2.00
N ALA A 41 6.63 -4.58 1.16
CA ALA A 41 7.14 -3.57 0.23
C ALA A 41 6.31 -3.60 -1.05
N VAL A 42 5.68 -2.47 -1.39
CA VAL A 42 4.85 -2.32 -2.58
C VAL A 42 5.54 -1.43 -3.58
N TRP A 43 5.84 -1.97 -4.76
CA TRP A 43 6.43 -1.24 -5.87
C TRP A 43 5.36 -0.65 -6.78
N VAL A 44 5.51 0.62 -7.15
CA VAL A 44 4.56 1.34 -8.01
C VAL A 44 5.31 1.95 -9.19
N ALA A 45 5.12 1.37 -10.38
CA ALA A 45 5.87 1.73 -11.58
C ALA A 45 5.77 3.22 -11.98
N GLY A 46 4.61 3.84 -11.75
CA GLY A 46 4.37 5.26 -12.06
C GLY A 46 4.75 6.23 -10.94
N GLY A 47 5.25 5.71 -9.82
CA GLY A 47 5.33 6.44 -8.56
C GLY A 47 3.96 6.69 -7.93
N ILE A 48 3.96 7.11 -6.67
CA ILE A 48 2.75 7.30 -5.88
C ILE A 48 2.90 8.52 -4.96
N THR A 49 1.80 9.24 -4.70
CA THR A 49 1.80 10.31 -3.69
C THR A 49 1.79 9.70 -2.29
N TRP A 50 2.22 10.45 -1.28
CA TRP A 50 2.20 9.94 0.10
C TRP A 50 0.76 9.63 0.56
N GLY A 51 -0.20 10.49 0.19
CA GLY A 51 -1.61 10.30 0.54
C GLY A 51 -2.22 9.06 -0.10
N ASP A 52 -1.94 8.80 -1.38
CA ASP A 52 -2.41 7.60 -2.08
C ASP A 52 -1.76 6.33 -1.50
N ALA A 53 -0.47 6.39 -1.17
CA ALA A 53 0.24 5.29 -0.51
C ALA A 53 -0.34 4.98 0.89
N ALA A 54 -0.65 6.02 1.66
CA ALA A 54 -1.30 5.88 2.96
C ALA A 54 -2.70 5.25 2.83
N ALA A 55 -3.50 5.71 1.86
CA ALA A 55 -4.81 5.14 1.59
C ALA A 55 -4.73 3.66 1.14
N ALA A 56 -3.77 3.32 0.29
CA ALA A 56 -3.54 1.95 -0.17
C ALA A 56 -3.09 1.02 0.97
N ALA A 57 -2.20 1.49 1.85
CA ALA A 57 -1.78 0.74 3.04
C ALA A 57 -2.96 0.45 3.98
N VAL A 58 -3.84 1.44 4.20
CA VAL A 58 -5.07 1.25 4.98
C VAL A 58 -6.04 0.28 4.29
N ALA A 59 -6.19 0.36 2.98
CA ALA A 59 -7.04 -0.54 2.21
C ALA A 59 -6.56 -2.01 2.29
N ALA A 60 -5.25 -2.23 2.41
CA ALA A 60 -4.66 -3.56 2.63
C ALA A 60 -4.83 -4.07 4.08
N GLY A 61 -5.38 -3.26 5.00
CA GLY A 61 -5.55 -3.62 6.41
C GLY A 61 -4.35 -3.29 7.29
N GLY A 62 -3.40 -2.50 6.81
CA GLY A 62 -2.24 -2.02 7.54
C GLY A 62 -2.18 -0.49 7.63
N PHE A 63 -0.97 0.04 7.75
CA PHE A 63 -0.66 1.46 7.64
C PHE A 63 0.76 1.60 7.08
N LEU A 64 1.16 2.79 6.62
CA LEU A 64 2.53 2.98 6.16
C LEU A 64 3.52 2.73 7.30
N ALA A 65 4.63 2.05 7.01
CA ALA A 65 5.58 1.59 8.01
C ALA A 65 6.11 2.71 8.90
N THR A 66 6.22 2.42 10.20
CA THR A 66 6.56 3.36 11.27
C THR A 66 7.83 2.96 12.02
N PRO A 67 9.02 2.92 11.37
CA PRO A 67 10.21 2.43 12.05
C PRO A 67 10.60 3.32 13.24
N MET A 68 10.55 2.77 14.45
CA MET A 68 10.72 3.53 15.70
C MET A 68 12.13 3.43 16.28
N ASN A 69 12.96 2.54 15.75
CA ASN A 69 14.32 2.29 16.21
C ASN A 69 15.22 1.77 15.08
N GLU A 70 16.52 1.69 15.36
CA GLU A 70 17.53 1.27 14.39
C GLU A 70 17.30 -0.13 13.81
N SER A 71 16.95 -1.09 14.66
CA SER A 71 16.77 -2.48 14.22
C SER A 71 15.56 -2.63 13.31
N GLU A 72 14.45 -1.97 13.64
CA GLU A 72 13.24 -1.97 12.82
C GLU A 72 13.45 -1.22 11.51
N ASN A 73 14.11 -0.07 11.53
CA ASN A 73 14.40 0.69 10.33
C ASN A 73 15.34 -0.06 9.38
N ALA A 74 16.35 -0.75 9.91
CA ALA A 74 17.21 -1.61 9.10
C ALA A 74 16.43 -2.78 8.47
N PHE A 75 15.50 -3.39 9.22
CA PHE A 75 14.61 -4.43 8.71
C PHE A 75 13.74 -3.91 7.56
N VAL A 76 13.05 -2.79 7.76
CA VAL A 76 12.17 -2.17 6.75
C VAL A 76 12.98 -1.77 5.51
N PHE A 77 14.15 -1.17 5.69
CA PHE A 77 15.04 -0.80 4.57
C PHE A 77 15.47 -2.02 3.75
N ALA A 78 15.79 -3.15 4.40
CA ALA A 78 16.22 -4.36 3.71
C ALA A 78 15.16 -4.92 2.73
N LEU A 79 13.87 -4.65 2.98
CA LEU A 79 12.78 -5.04 2.07
C LEU A 79 12.78 -4.24 0.77
N VAL A 80 13.34 -3.03 0.80
CA VAL A 80 13.32 -2.07 -0.30
C VAL A 80 14.71 -1.73 -0.84
N ASP A 81 15.78 -2.39 -0.37
CA ASP A 81 17.16 -2.20 -0.86
C ASP A 81 17.39 -2.84 -2.23
N SER A 82 16.59 -2.40 -3.20
CA SER A 82 16.68 -2.73 -4.61
C SER A 82 16.53 -1.46 -5.43
N ALA A 83 17.24 -1.36 -6.54
CA ALA A 83 17.17 -0.20 -7.43
C ALA A 83 15.75 0.07 -7.96
N SER A 84 14.87 -0.94 -8.03
CA SER A 84 13.49 -0.79 -8.50
C SER A 84 12.63 0.13 -7.62
N PHE A 85 12.97 0.25 -6.33
CA PHE A 85 12.25 1.06 -5.36
C PHE A 85 12.73 2.52 -5.28
N PHE A 86 13.81 2.85 -5.98
CA PHE A 86 14.41 4.17 -5.96
C PHE A 86 14.20 4.88 -7.28
N THR A 87 13.94 6.18 -7.21
CA THR A 87 13.75 6.99 -8.42
C THR A 87 15.00 7.01 -9.30
N PRO A 88 14.86 7.33 -10.59
CA PRO A 88 15.98 7.83 -11.37
C PRO A 88 16.65 9.03 -10.68
N VAL A 89 17.91 9.27 -11.02
CA VAL A 89 18.67 10.41 -10.51
C VAL A 89 17.95 11.71 -10.85
N SER A 90 17.70 12.54 -9.83
CA SER A 90 17.01 13.81 -9.97
C SER A 90 17.93 14.92 -10.49
N VAL A 91 17.36 16.11 -10.72
CA VAL A 91 18.12 17.33 -11.06
C VAL A 91 19.10 17.78 -9.98
N ASN A 92 18.94 17.30 -8.74
CA ASN A 92 19.83 17.59 -7.61
C ASN A 92 20.92 16.51 -7.41
N ASN A 93 21.05 15.57 -8.35
CA ASN A 93 21.99 14.46 -8.27
C ASN A 93 21.76 13.58 -7.01
N ASP A 94 20.50 13.30 -6.71
CA ASP A 94 20.05 12.42 -5.65
C ASP A 94 19.01 11.40 -6.16
N ILE A 95 18.70 10.42 -5.32
CA ILE A 95 17.62 9.46 -5.51
C ILE A 95 16.76 9.40 -4.25
N VAL A 96 15.45 9.22 -4.43
CA VAL A 96 14.52 9.02 -3.31
C VAL A 96 13.97 7.61 -3.36
N GLY A 97 13.87 6.99 -2.19
CA GLY A 97 13.30 5.67 -2.00
C GLY A 97 11.82 5.72 -1.64
N PRO A 98 11.25 4.59 -1.22
CA PRO A 98 9.84 4.46 -0.87
C PRO A 98 9.39 5.34 0.29
N TRP A 99 8.08 5.62 0.32
CA TRP A 99 7.44 6.33 1.43
C TRP A 99 7.42 5.51 2.73
N LEU A 100 7.52 6.24 3.84
CA LEU A 100 7.29 5.77 5.20
C LEU A 100 6.07 6.46 5.82
N GLY A 101 5.56 5.88 6.89
CA GLY A 101 4.42 6.36 7.66
C GLY A 101 4.74 7.51 8.60
N ILE A 102 5.57 8.44 8.15
CA ILE A 102 5.97 9.64 8.90
C ILE A 102 5.70 10.85 8.02
N TYR A 103 5.07 11.87 8.59
CA TYR A 103 4.65 13.06 7.86
C TYR A 103 4.58 14.30 8.74
N SER A 104 4.53 15.46 8.12
CA SER A 104 4.26 16.75 8.76
C SER A 104 3.14 17.49 8.04
N SER A 105 2.44 18.37 8.75
CA SER A 105 1.40 19.22 8.16
C SER A 105 2.01 20.46 7.50
N ALA A 106 1.24 21.11 6.61
CA ALA A 106 1.68 22.34 5.95
C ALA A 106 1.94 23.50 6.92
N ASP A 107 1.19 23.55 8.03
CA ASP A 107 1.33 24.60 9.05
C ASP A 107 2.53 24.36 9.99
N ALA A 108 3.07 23.14 10.01
CA ALA A 108 4.21 22.77 10.85
C ALA A 108 5.13 21.78 10.11
N PRO A 109 5.78 22.18 9.00
CA PRO A 109 6.43 21.25 8.07
C PRO A 109 7.66 20.52 8.64
N ARG A 110 8.18 20.97 9.80
CA ARG A 110 9.27 20.29 10.55
C ARG A 110 8.80 19.54 11.80
N SER A 111 7.49 19.50 12.05
CA SER A 111 6.90 18.77 13.17
C SER A 111 6.34 17.45 12.66
N PHE A 112 7.20 16.43 12.66
CA PHE A 112 6.87 15.11 12.13
C PHE A 112 6.13 14.24 13.15
N SER A 113 5.19 13.44 12.65
CA SER A 113 4.43 12.45 13.41
C SER A 113 4.24 11.18 12.59
N TYR A 114 4.06 10.06 13.28
CA TYR A 114 3.70 8.79 12.66
C TYR A 114 2.23 8.80 12.24
N VAL A 115 1.89 8.03 11.21
CA VAL A 115 0.50 7.80 10.76
C VAL A 115 -0.38 7.17 11.84
N THR A 116 0.22 6.54 12.85
CA THR A 116 -0.46 6.00 14.04
C THR A 116 -0.81 7.06 15.08
N GLY A 117 -0.43 8.33 14.86
CA GLY A 117 -0.72 9.47 15.72
C GLY A 117 0.34 9.77 16.79
N ALA A 118 1.36 8.93 16.94
CA ALA A 118 2.48 9.20 17.83
C ALA A 118 3.38 10.33 17.27
N ALA A 119 3.87 11.21 18.14
CA ALA A 119 4.88 12.19 17.75
C ALA A 119 6.20 11.48 17.40
N LEU A 120 6.98 12.05 16.48
CA LEU A 120 8.30 11.51 16.18
C LEU A 120 9.22 11.62 17.40
N GLY A 121 9.84 10.50 17.78
CA GLY A 121 10.75 10.42 18.91
C GLY A 121 12.15 10.94 18.60
N SER A 122 13.12 10.59 19.45
CA SER A 122 14.54 10.93 19.23
C SER A 122 15.21 10.10 18.13
N TYR A 123 14.67 8.93 17.81
CA TYR A 123 15.10 8.15 16.67
C TYR A 123 14.56 8.77 15.39
N ALA A 124 15.42 9.51 14.69
CA ALA A 124 15.14 10.12 13.41
C ALA A 124 16.45 10.14 12.59
N PRO A 125 16.81 9.04 11.90
CA PRO A 125 18.06 8.87 11.18
C PRO A 125 18.05 9.69 9.86
N TRP A 126 17.91 11.00 9.98
CA TRP A 126 17.92 11.91 8.84
C TRP A 126 19.21 11.76 8.04
N GLY A 127 19.04 11.67 6.73
CA GLY A 127 20.12 11.65 5.77
C GLY A 127 20.81 13.00 5.65
N PRO A 128 21.82 13.10 4.78
CA PRO A 128 22.58 14.32 4.59
C PRO A 128 21.68 15.52 4.26
N ASN A 129 21.78 16.59 5.07
CA ASN A 129 21.01 17.84 4.95
C ASN A 129 19.49 17.73 5.15
N GLN A 130 18.99 16.66 5.77
CA GLN A 130 17.57 16.44 6.03
C GLN A 130 17.21 16.69 7.51
N PRO A 131 15.94 17.03 7.84
CA PRO A 131 14.88 17.40 6.91
C PRO A 131 15.04 18.86 6.43
N ASP A 132 14.83 19.09 5.14
CA ASP A 132 14.99 20.42 4.52
C ASP A 132 13.67 21.10 4.19
N THR A 133 12.54 20.39 4.20
CA THR A 133 11.19 20.87 3.85
C THR A 133 11.14 21.56 2.49
N TRP A 134 11.97 21.10 1.56
CA TRP A 134 12.08 21.71 0.24
C TRP A 134 10.75 21.63 -0.52
N GLY A 135 10.40 22.71 -1.22
CA GLY A 135 9.11 22.87 -1.88
C GLY A 135 7.96 23.34 -0.97
N GLY A 136 8.15 23.29 0.36
CA GLY A 136 7.15 23.73 1.34
C GLY A 136 5.88 22.86 1.37
N GLY A 137 4.87 23.29 2.14
CA GLY A 137 3.64 22.51 2.31
C GLY A 137 3.83 21.28 3.21
N ALA A 138 2.86 20.36 3.17
CA ALA A 138 2.90 19.13 3.96
C ALA A 138 3.98 18.18 3.42
N GLN A 139 4.81 17.63 4.31
CA GLN A 139 5.91 16.73 3.95
C GLN A 139 5.56 15.29 4.29
N GLY A 140 6.07 14.36 3.49
CA GLY A 140 6.14 12.93 3.80
C GLY A 140 7.60 12.50 3.87
N VAL A 141 7.88 11.45 4.64
CA VAL A 141 9.24 10.91 4.79
C VAL A 141 9.48 9.76 3.82
N THR A 142 10.66 9.73 3.20
CA THR A 142 11.15 8.65 2.35
C THR A 142 12.47 8.10 2.87
N TYR A 143 12.90 6.95 2.36
CA TYR A 143 14.32 6.61 2.41
C TYR A 143 15.13 7.55 1.51
N TYR A 144 16.27 8.03 2.01
CA TYR A 144 17.15 8.97 1.31
C TYR A 144 18.58 8.91 1.86
N ALA A 145 19.57 8.76 0.98
CA ALA A 145 20.99 8.80 1.32
C ALA A 145 21.82 9.50 0.21
N GLY A 146 21.25 10.55 -0.39
CA GLY A 146 21.84 11.26 -1.53
C GLY A 146 21.77 10.42 -2.81
N ILE A 147 22.91 10.14 -3.46
CA ILE A 147 22.97 9.32 -4.69
C ILE A 147 23.03 7.80 -4.41
N SER A 148 23.12 7.43 -3.14
CA SER A 148 23.18 6.04 -2.70
C SER A 148 21.83 5.59 -2.14
N ARG A 149 21.60 4.28 -2.10
CA ARG A 149 20.56 3.69 -1.25
C ARG A 149 21.11 3.57 0.17
N GLY A 150 20.29 3.85 1.17
CA GLY A 150 20.68 3.70 2.56
C GLY A 150 19.49 3.83 3.52
N PRO A 151 19.64 3.32 4.76
CA PRO A 151 18.57 3.31 5.76
C PRO A 151 18.38 4.67 6.45
N THR A 152 18.80 5.78 5.83
CA THR A 152 18.56 7.13 6.35
C THR A 152 17.33 7.76 5.69
N TRP A 153 16.79 8.80 6.29
CA TRP A 153 15.52 9.40 5.90
C TRP A 153 15.67 10.76 5.24
N GLY A 154 14.74 11.11 4.36
CA GLY A 154 14.59 12.45 3.82
C GLY A 154 13.12 12.85 3.82
N ASP A 155 12.84 14.13 3.59
CA ASP A 155 11.49 14.63 3.43
C ASP A 155 11.27 15.23 2.04
N MET A 156 10.04 15.09 1.55
CA MET A 156 9.60 15.77 0.34
C MET A 156 8.09 16.02 0.40
N THR A 157 7.60 16.91 -0.46
CA THR A 157 6.19 17.26 -0.54
C THR A 157 5.31 16.03 -0.77
N GLN A 158 4.22 15.90 0.00
CA GLN A 158 3.35 14.70 -0.07
C GLN A 158 2.71 14.48 -1.45
N THR A 159 2.54 15.56 -2.23
CA THR A 159 1.96 15.55 -3.58
C THR A 159 3.01 15.46 -4.69
N GLY A 160 4.30 15.43 -4.34
CA GLY A 160 5.40 15.56 -5.29
C GLY A 160 5.67 17.02 -5.70
N SER A 161 6.83 17.20 -6.33
CA SER A 161 7.34 18.50 -6.76
C SER A 161 7.64 18.51 -8.25
N ALA A 162 7.35 19.62 -8.92
CA ALA A 162 7.59 19.75 -10.36
C ALA A 162 9.07 19.50 -10.70
N GLY A 163 9.33 18.61 -11.68
CA GLY A 163 10.68 18.23 -12.08
C GLY A 163 11.30 17.07 -11.28
N PHE A 164 10.58 16.52 -10.30
CA PHE A 164 11.01 15.36 -9.52
C PHE A 164 10.07 14.18 -9.75
N SER A 165 10.62 12.96 -9.75
CA SER A 165 9.82 11.74 -9.78
C SER A 165 9.17 11.52 -8.42
N LEU A 166 7.94 11.00 -8.41
CA LEU A 166 7.34 10.48 -7.18
C LEU A 166 8.12 9.23 -6.71
N PRO A 167 8.17 8.95 -5.40
CA PRO A 167 8.66 7.69 -4.88
C PRO A 167 8.00 6.48 -5.56
N LEU A 168 8.82 5.49 -5.93
CA LEU A 168 8.39 4.31 -6.70
C LEU A 168 7.85 3.17 -5.83
N GLY A 169 7.40 3.50 -4.62
CA GLY A 169 6.83 2.51 -3.72
C GLY A 169 6.60 3.05 -2.32
N TYR A 170 6.14 2.15 -1.47
CA TYR A 170 5.89 2.38 -0.06
C TYR A 170 6.02 1.06 0.70
N VAL A 171 6.16 1.12 2.03
CA VAL A 171 6.13 -0.08 2.87
C VAL A 171 4.89 -0.05 3.75
N ILE A 172 4.12 -1.13 3.73
CA ILE A 172 2.99 -1.37 4.64
C ILE A 172 3.51 -2.09 5.87
N GLU A 173 2.97 -1.73 7.03
CA GLU A 173 3.13 -2.40 8.31
C GLU A 173 1.78 -2.91 8.81
N TYR A 174 1.77 -4.14 9.32
CA TYR A 174 0.61 -4.81 9.89
C TYR A 174 0.93 -5.27 11.31
N THR A 175 0.05 -4.94 12.27
CA THR A 175 0.19 -5.38 13.67
C THR A 175 -0.21 -6.84 13.90
N THR A 176 -0.84 -7.46 12.91
CA THR A 176 -1.20 -8.88 12.88
C THR A 176 -0.91 -9.45 11.49
N ALA A 177 -0.80 -10.77 11.37
CA ALA A 177 -0.62 -11.41 10.06
C ALA A 177 -1.75 -10.97 9.11
N PRO A 178 -1.43 -10.41 7.93
CA PRO A 178 -2.45 -10.04 6.96
C PRO A 178 -3.15 -11.31 6.44
N VAL A 179 -4.47 -11.23 6.24
CA VAL A 179 -5.26 -12.35 5.71
C VAL A 179 -5.14 -12.33 4.19
N PRO A 180 -4.65 -13.40 3.54
CA PRO A 180 -4.60 -13.44 2.08
C PRO A 180 -6.02 -13.34 1.50
N GLU A 181 -6.25 -12.34 0.65
CA GLU A 181 -7.51 -12.12 -0.09
C GLU A 181 -8.16 -13.38 -0.70
N PRO A 182 -7.43 -14.37 -1.27
CA PRO A 182 -8.09 -15.59 -1.74
C PRO A 182 -8.81 -16.37 -0.62
N ALA A 183 -8.36 -16.31 0.63
CA ALA A 183 -8.99 -17.03 1.74
C ALA A 183 -10.25 -16.33 2.27
N ALA A 184 -10.26 -14.99 2.31
CA ALA A 184 -11.41 -14.21 2.75
C ALA A 184 -12.59 -14.31 1.76
N ALA A 185 -12.30 -14.25 0.45
CA ALA A 185 -13.31 -14.44 -0.59
C ALA A 185 -13.91 -15.86 -0.57
N LEU A 186 -13.09 -16.90 -0.34
CA LEU A 186 -13.57 -18.28 -0.22
C LEU A 186 -14.44 -18.50 1.03
N LEU A 187 -14.10 -17.88 2.16
CA LEU A 187 -14.92 -17.94 3.38
C LEU A 187 -16.28 -17.22 3.22
N MET A 188 -16.30 -16.07 2.55
CA MET A 188 -17.55 -15.35 2.24
C MET A 188 -18.44 -16.16 1.29
N LEU A 189 -17.87 -16.79 0.25
CA LEU A 189 -18.62 -17.66 -0.67
C LEU A 189 -19.15 -18.92 0.01
N ALA A 190 -18.37 -19.54 0.90
CA ALA A 190 -18.82 -20.70 1.69
C ALA A 190 -19.97 -20.34 2.65
N GLY A 191 -19.95 -19.16 3.26
CA GLY A 191 -21.01 -18.66 4.15
C GLY A 191 -22.35 -18.45 3.43
N VAL A 192 -22.33 -17.84 2.24
CA VAL A 192 -23.55 -17.60 1.42
C VAL A 192 -24.16 -18.92 0.93
N ALA A 193 -23.33 -19.89 0.54
CA ALA A 193 -23.80 -21.22 0.12
C ALA A 193 -24.49 -21.99 1.27
N ALA A 194 -23.96 -21.92 2.49
CA ALA A 194 -24.55 -22.59 3.66
C ALA A 194 -25.92 -22.00 4.07
N LEU A 195 -26.12 -20.69 3.90
CA LEU A 195 -27.41 -20.03 4.11
C LEU A 195 -28.45 -20.38 3.03
N GLY A 196 -28.01 -20.60 1.79
CA GLY A 196 -28.87 -21.03 0.69
C GLY A 196 -29.45 -22.44 0.86
N VAL A 197 -28.65 -23.39 1.35
CA VAL A 197 -29.08 -24.79 1.55
C VAL A 197 -30.12 -24.93 2.66
N ARG A 198 -30.02 -24.12 3.73
CA ARG A 198 -30.98 -24.15 4.85
C ARG A 198 -32.39 -23.70 4.48
N ARG A 199 -32.55 -22.81 3.48
CA ARG A 199 -33.88 -22.38 3.00
C ARG A 199 -34.57 -23.40 2.10
N ALA A 200 -33.81 -24.27 1.41
CA ALA A 200 -34.38 -25.25 0.49
C ALA A 200 -35.01 -26.47 1.21
N GLN A 201 -34.58 -26.77 2.44
CA GLN A 201 -35.05 -27.93 3.21
C GLN A 201 -36.31 -27.65 4.04
N ALA A 202 -36.83 -26.42 4.06
CA ALA A 202 -37.95 -26.01 4.92
C ALA A 202 -39.32 -25.91 4.20
N ARG A 203 -39.55 -26.66 3.12
CA ARG A 203 -40.85 -26.71 2.43
C ARG A 203 -41.57 -28.03 2.77
N PRO A 204 -42.65 -28.03 3.57
CA PRO A 204 -43.43 -29.23 3.84
C PRO A 204 -44.37 -29.52 2.66
N SER A 205 -44.39 -30.78 2.23
CA SER A 205 -45.31 -31.32 1.23
C SER A 205 -46.73 -31.37 1.81
N ALA A 206 -47.69 -30.75 1.12
CA ALA A 206 -49.12 -30.97 1.29
C ALA A 206 -49.70 -31.43 -0.05
#